data_AF-A0A9X2E2P2-F1
#
_entry.id   AF-A0A9X2E2P2-F1
#
_cell.length_a   1.000
_cell.length_b   1.000
_cell.length_c   1.000
_cell.angle_alpha   90.00
_cell.angle_beta   90.00
_cell.angle_gamma   90.00
#
_symmetry.space_group_name_H-M   'P 1'
#
loop_
_entity.id
_entity.type
_entity.pdbx_description
1 polymer ?
#
loop_
_entity_poly.entity_id
_entity_poly.type
_entity_poly.pdbx_seq_one_letter_code
_entity_poly.pdbx_strand_id
1 'polypeptide(L)'
;MSTTSDLANLLGHHAVLDDEPAGARRRLSTRLEHRGRAVIVRTDGEVDAYTLPTWRRLLREAAATVRSGLLIVDTTGLDFMGYRGYVALAEESARCRHRGVQLRMVADRPVVARLLAAAGLSAELPIHADTDQALAQPEAEVNRSRAIWSDTGRSA
;
A
#
# COMPACT_ATOMS: atom_id res chain seq x y z
N MET A 1 -27.70 -45.82 -42.87
CA MET A 1 -26.72 -46.56 -42.04
C MET A 1 -25.49 -45.67 -41.89
N SER A 2 -25.25 -45.23 -40.65
CA SER A 2 -24.00 -44.74 -40.02
C SER A 2 -22.81 -44.37 -40.93
N THR A 3 -22.43 -43.08 -40.97
CA THR A 3 -21.31 -42.44 -40.21
C THR A 3 -19.94 -42.92 -40.70
N THR A 4 -19.03 -42.06 -41.16
CA THR A 4 -18.29 -41.11 -40.31
C THR A 4 -17.59 -40.07 -41.20
N SER A 5 -18.17 -38.87 -41.33
CA SER A 5 -17.38 -37.65 -41.59
C SER A 5 -16.97 -37.11 -40.22
N ASP A 6 -15.83 -37.56 -39.73
CA ASP A 6 -15.27 -37.12 -38.47
C ASP A 6 -13.87 -36.58 -38.74
N LEU A 7 -13.69 -35.32 -38.35
CA LEU A 7 -12.46 -34.52 -38.20
C LEU A 7 -12.65 -33.02 -38.50
N ALA A 8 -13.85 -32.56 -38.91
CA ALA A 8 -14.09 -31.12 -39.16
C ALA A 8 -15.00 -30.40 -38.15
N ASN A 9 -15.49 -31.05 -37.08
CA ASN A 9 -16.44 -30.41 -36.15
C ASN A 9 -16.05 -30.40 -34.66
N LEU A 10 -14.75 -30.50 -34.34
CA LEU A 10 -14.25 -30.45 -32.97
C LEU A 10 -13.85 -29.03 -32.53
N LEU A 11 -14.66 -28.01 -32.84
CA LEU A 11 -14.46 -26.62 -32.39
C LEU A 11 -15.78 -25.93 -32.01
N GLY A 12 -16.57 -26.56 -31.15
CA GLY A 12 -17.81 -25.95 -30.69
C GLY A 12 -18.40 -26.61 -29.47
N HIS A 13 -17.77 -26.41 -28.30
CA HIS A 13 -18.50 -26.37 -27.03
C HIS A 13 -18.01 -25.16 -26.25
N HIS A 14 -18.80 -24.09 -26.34
CA HIS A 14 -18.87 -23.06 -25.32
C HIS A 14 -19.05 -23.72 -23.95
N ALA A 15 -18.00 -23.71 -23.13
CA ALA A 15 -18.16 -23.50 -21.71
C ALA A 15 -17.78 -22.06 -21.45
N VAL A 16 -18.75 -21.18 -21.66
CA VAL A 16 -18.77 -19.89 -20.99
C VAL A 16 -18.73 -20.21 -19.50
N LEU A 17 -17.59 -19.95 -18.84
CA LEU A 17 -17.53 -19.87 -17.39
C LEU A 17 -18.18 -18.55 -17.00
N ASP A 18 -19.49 -18.46 -17.12
CA ASP A 18 -20.25 -17.33 -16.59
C ASP A 18 -20.56 -17.58 -15.11
N ASP A 19 -20.61 -16.46 -14.41
CA ASP A 19 -21.22 -16.27 -13.10
C ASP A 19 -20.30 -16.36 -11.88
N GLU A 20 -19.30 -15.47 -11.83
CA GLU A 20 -18.84 -14.98 -10.53
C GLU A 20 -19.92 -14.02 -9.99
N PRO A 21 -20.62 -14.36 -8.90
CA PRO A 21 -21.75 -13.56 -8.42
C PRO A 21 -21.26 -12.15 -8.04
N ALA A 22 -22.17 -11.18 -8.03
CA ALA A 22 -21.94 -9.74 -7.77
C ALA A 22 -21.37 -9.38 -6.37
N GLY A 23 -20.70 -10.33 -5.68
CA GLY A 23 -19.78 -10.14 -4.56
C GLY A 23 -18.30 -10.47 -4.87
N ALA A 24 -17.95 -10.81 -6.11
CA ALA A 24 -16.62 -11.30 -6.48
C ALA A 24 -15.62 -10.17 -6.80
N ARG A 25 -14.64 -9.99 -5.90
CA ARG A 25 -13.54 -8.99 -5.88
C ARG A 25 -14.00 -7.55 -5.67
N ARG A 26 -13.93 -7.07 -4.41
CA ARG A 26 -13.87 -5.62 -4.16
C ARG A 26 -12.63 -5.06 -4.88
N ARG A 27 -12.86 -4.27 -5.93
CA ARG A 27 -11.80 -3.61 -6.69
C ARG A 27 -11.10 -2.61 -5.79
N LEU A 28 -9.79 -2.80 -5.60
CA LEU A 28 -8.93 -1.79 -4.98
C LEU A 28 -9.13 -0.44 -5.68
N SER A 29 -9.51 0.58 -4.91
CA SER A 29 -9.71 1.93 -5.42
C SER A 29 -9.07 2.96 -4.48
N THR A 30 -8.69 4.10 -5.04
CA THR A 30 -8.08 5.19 -4.28
C THR A 30 -8.69 6.53 -4.64
N ARG A 31 -8.74 7.43 -3.65
CA ARG A 31 -9.08 8.83 -3.83
C ARG A 31 -7.99 9.69 -3.23
N LEU A 32 -7.61 10.75 -3.96
CA LEU A 32 -6.63 11.73 -3.52
C LEU A 32 -7.34 12.93 -2.91
N GLU A 33 -6.88 13.35 -1.73
CA GLU A 33 -7.29 14.59 -1.08
C GLU A 33 -6.04 15.42 -0.75
N HIS A 34 -6.11 16.73 -0.97
CA HIS A 34 -5.06 17.65 -0.59
C HIS A 34 -5.46 18.38 0.69
N ARG A 35 -4.58 18.38 1.70
CA ARG A 35 -4.72 19.19 2.92
C ARG A 35 -3.47 20.02 3.13
N GLY A 36 -3.53 21.29 2.74
CA GLY A 36 -2.36 22.16 2.73
C GLY A 36 -1.27 21.57 1.84
N ARG A 37 -0.11 21.24 2.42
CA ARG A 37 1.03 20.62 1.71
C ARG A 37 1.02 19.10 1.76
N ALA A 38 0.07 18.49 2.47
CA ALA A 38 -0.06 17.04 2.54
C ALA A 38 -0.95 16.51 1.42
N VAL A 39 -0.58 15.36 0.88
CA VAL A 39 -1.43 14.54 0.01
C VAL A 39 -1.91 13.34 0.83
N ILE A 40 -3.22 13.08 0.82
CA ILE A 40 -3.84 11.96 1.50
C ILE A 40 -4.43 11.03 0.44
N VAL A 41 -4.00 9.77 0.46
CA VAL A 41 -4.54 8.69 -0.36
C VAL A 41 -5.52 7.91 0.50
N ARG A 42 -6.82 8.06 0.27
CA ARG A 42 -7.82 7.17 0.87
C ARG A 42 -7.96 5.92 0.02
N THR A 43 -7.88 4.76 0.66
CA THR A 43 -7.91 3.47 -0.02
C THR A 43 -9.10 2.66 0.43
N ASP A 44 -9.86 2.12 -0.53
CA ASP A 44 -11.06 1.32 -0.31
C ASP A 44 -10.91 -0.05 -1.02
N GLY A 45 -11.44 -1.12 -0.41
CA GLY A 45 -11.43 -2.48 -0.96
C GLY A 45 -10.38 -3.42 -0.36
N GLU A 46 -9.67 -4.18 -1.20
CA GLU A 46 -8.77 -5.25 -0.73
C GLU A 46 -7.38 -5.18 -1.37
N VAL A 47 -6.35 -5.42 -0.54
CA VAL A 47 -4.95 -5.59 -0.97
C VAL A 47 -4.50 -7.03 -0.72
N ASP A 48 -4.52 -7.85 -1.77
CA ASP A 48 -4.15 -9.27 -1.75
C ASP A 48 -3.09 -9.59 -2.82
N ALA A 49 -2.82 -10.87 -3.06
CA ALA A 49 -1.85 -11.28 -4.07
C ALA A 49 -2.22 -10.83 -5.51
N TYR A 50 -3.51 -10.76 -5.82
CA TYR A 50 -4.03 -10.36 -7.12
C TYR A 50 -3.97 -8.84 -7.31
N THR A 51 -4.33 -8.06 -6.29
CA THR A 51 -4.33 -6.58 -6.35
C THR A 51 -2.97 -5.96 -6.02
N LEU A 52 -1.99 -6.72 -5.50
CA LEU A 52 -0.65 -6.23 -5.14
C LEU A 52 0.08 -5.47 -6.26
N PRO A 53 0.08 -5.90 -7.55
CA PRO A 53 0.71 -5.12 -8.62
C PRO A 53 0.07 -3.74 -8.79
N THR A 54 -1.26 -3.67 -8.71
CA THR A 54 -2.03 -2.42 -8.77
C THR A 54 -1.71 -1.53 -7.57
N TRP A 55 -1.69 -2.11 -6.35
CA TRP A 55 -1.34 -1.40 -5.14
C TRP A 55 0.03 -0.72 -5.23
N ARG A 56 1.05 -1.47 -5.65
CA ARG A 56 2.41 -0.94 -5.85
C ARG A 56 2.46 0.19 -6.87
N ARG A 57 1.68 0.10 -7.94
CA ARG A 57 1.59 1.18 -8.94
C ARG A 57 0.97 2.43 -8.32
N LEU A 58 -0.17 2.30 -7.63
CA LEU A 58 -0.86 3.42 -6.98
C LEU A 58 0.02 4.13 -5.96
N LEU A 59 0.77 3.39 -5.14
CA LEU A 59 1.72 3.96 -4.19
C LEU A 59 2.80 4.81 -4.87
N ARG A 60 3.40 4.30 -5.95
CA ARG A 60 4.42 5.04 -6.72
C ARG A 60 3.84 6.28 -7.40
N GLU A 61 2.65 6.16 -7.99
CA GLU A 61 1.97 7.28 -8.64
C GLU A 61 1.63 8.37 -7.63
N ALA A 62 1.05 8.02 -6.48
CA ALA A 62 0.79 8.96 -5.39
C ALA A 62 2.08 9.63 -4.89
N ALA A 63 3.13 8.85 -4.64
CA ALA A 63 4.44 9.37 -4.24
C ALA A 63 5.10 10.28 -5.30
N ALA A 64 4.80 10.09 -6.59
CA ALA A 64 5.30 10.95 -7.65
C ALA A 64 4.60 12.33 -7.67
N THR A 65 3.36 12.41 -7.18
CA THR A 65 2.64 13.70 -7.08
C THR A 65 3.22 14.64 -6.00
N VAL A 66 3.96 14.09 -5.03
CA VAL A 66 4.56 14.86 -3.93
C VAL A 66 6.04 15.11 -4.22
N ARG A 67 6.43 16.38 -4.38
CA ARG A 67 7.84 16.76 -4.59
C ARG A 67 8.65 16.74 -3.28
N SER A 68 8.08 17.28 -2.22
CA SER A 68 8.60 17.26 -0.85
C SER A 68 7.44 17.49 0.12
N GLY A 69 7.57 17.02 1.36
CA GLY A 69 6.53 17.14 2.38
C GLY A 69 5.90 15.80 2.74
N LEU A 70 4.57 15.76 2.86
CA LEU A 70 3.86 14.66 3.52
C LEU A 70 2.91 13.92 2.57
N LEU A 71 3.06 12.59 2.49
CA LEU A 71 2.12 11.66 1.88
C LEU A 71 1.51 10.79 2.98
N ILE A 72 0.20 10.84 3.14
CA ILE A 72 -0.54 9.97 4.06
C ILE A 72 -1.28 8.93 3.24
N VAL A 73 -1.13 7.66 3.60
CA VAL A 73 -1.92 6.57 3.03
C VAL A 73 -2.88 6.07 4.09
N ASP A 74 -4.15 6.39 3.90
CA ASP A 74 -5.24 5.96 4.76
C ASP A 74 -5.77 4.61 4.30
N THR A 75 -5.57 3.60 5.15
CA THR A 75 -5.93 2.20 4.90
C THR A 75 -7.19 1.77 5.65
N THR A 76 -7.87 2.69 6.35
CA THR A 76 -9.05 2.39 7.16
C THR A 76 -10.26 1.95 6.34
N GLY A 77 -10.33 2.35 5.06
CA GLY A 77 -11.35 1.90 4.11
C GLY A 77 -11.09 0.51 3.50
N LEU A 78 -9.95 -0.13 3.82
CA LEU A 78 -9.66 -1.48 3.37
C LEU A 78 -10.33 -2.52 4.27
N ASP A 79 -11.00 -3.49 3.65
CA ASP A 79 -11.54 -4.64 4.37
C ASP A 79 -10.41 -5.62 4.73
N PHE A 80 -9.43 -5.71 3.82
CA PHE A 80 -8.29 -6.61 3.95
C PHE A 80 -7.02 -6.00 3.35
N MET A 81 -5.91 -6.19 4.06
CA MET A 81 -4.56 -6.00 3.52
C MET A 81 -3.67 -7.16 3.97
N GLY A 82 -3.21 -7.95 3.01
CA GLY A 82 -2.23 -9.00 3.24
C GLY A 82 -0.84 -8.42 3.56
N TYR A 83 0.01 -9.22 4.21
CA TYR A 83 1.35 -8.79 4.67
C TYR A 83 2.19 -8.09 3.59
N ARG A 84 2.15 -8.60 2.34
CA ARG A 84 2.88 -8.01 1.21
C ARG A 84 2.44 -6.60 0.86
N GLY A 85 1.21 -6.20 1.19
CA GLY A 85 0.72 -4.83 1.05
C GLY A 85 1.43 -3.86 1.98
N TYR A 86 1.64 -4.25 3.24
CA TYR A 86 2.41 -3.46 4.20
C TYR A 86 3.89 -3.38 3.86
N VAL A 87 4.48 -4.47 3.38
CA VAL A 87 5.87 -4.46 2.87
C VAL A 87 6.01 -3.46 1.72
N ALA A 88 5.06 -3.45 0.77
CA ALA A 88 5.08 -2.48 -0.32
C ALA A 88 4.98 -1.02 0.16
N LEU A 89 4.18 -0.74 1.19
CA LEU A 89 4.12 0.58 1.84
C LEU A 89 5.44 0.96 2.50
N ALA A 90 6.05 0.05 3.25
CA ALA A 90 7.32 0.30 3.92
C ALA A 90 8.46 0.56 2.92
N GLU A 91 8.53 -0.23 1.85
CA GLU A 91 9.49 0.00 0.76
C GLU A 91 9.28 1.36 0.08
N GLU A 92 8.03 1.75 -0.18
CA GLU A 92 7.74 3.04 -0.79
C GLU A 92 8.03 4.20 0.17
N SER A 93 7.79 4.02 1.47
CA SER A 93 8.18 4.97 2.51
C SER A 93 9.69 5.21 2.53
N ALA A 94 10.49 4.14 2.42
CA ALA A 94 11.94 4.25 2.28
C ALA A 94 12.35 5.02 1.02
N ARG A 95 11.72 4.74 -0.13
CA ARG A 95 11.95 5.49 -1.39
C ARG A 95 11.57 6.97 -1.26
N CYS A 96 10.44 7.28 -0.63
CA CYS A 96 9.97 8.64 -0.38
C CYS A 96 10.97 9.42 0.48
N ARG A 97 11.52 8.80 1.54
CA ARG A 97 12.52 9.45 2.41
C ARG A 97 13.72 9.98 1.65
N HIS A 98 14.24 9.23 0.67
CA HIS A 98 15.37 9.67 -0.15
C HIS A 98 15.07 10.94 -0.98
N ARG A 99 13.79 11.27 -1.19
CA ARG A 99 13.32 12.45 -1.92
C ARG A 99 12.87 13.58 -0.99
N GLY A 100 12.99 13.43 0.33
CA GLY A 100 12.45 14.39 1.30
C GLY A 100 10.92 14.35 1.40
N VAL A 101 10.31 13.21 1.08
CA VAL A 101 8.87 12.95 1.28
C VAL A 101 8.71 12.00 2.45
N GLN A 102 7.87 12.36 3.41
CA GLN A 102 7.48 11.47 4.51
C GLN A 102 6.22 10.73 4.12
N LEU A 103 6.29 9.40 4.07
CA LEU A 103 5.11 8.57 3.93
C LEU A 103 4.66 8.12 5.33
N ARG A 104 3.38 8.32 5.64
CA ARG A 104 2.74 7.85 6.88
C ARG A 104 1.55 6.97 6.53
N MET A 105 1.34 5.90 7.29
CA MET A 105 0.14 5.08 7.18
C MET A 105 -0.85 5.47 8.26
N VAL A 106 -2.13 5.54 7.92
CA VAL A 106 -3.23 5.57 8.89
C VAL A 106 -3.87 4.18 8.94
N ALA A 107 -4.01 3.65 10.15
CA ALA A 107 -4.69 2.39 10.44
C ALA A 107 -5.40 2.49 11.80
N ASP A 108 -6.69 2.19 11.82
CA ASP A 108 -7.59 2.33 12.98
C ASP A 108 -7.57 1.10 13.91
N ARG A 109 -6.89 0.03 13.51
CA ARG A 109 -6.77 -1.22 14.27
C ARG A 109 -5.42 -1.30 14.98
N PRO A 110 -5.34 -1.13 16.33
CA PRO A 110 -4.07 -1.12 17.07
C PRO A 110 -3.24 -2.41 16.91
N VAL A 111 -3.91 -3.54 16.64
CA VAL A 111 -3.25 -4.81 16.36
C VAL A 111 -2.34 -4.74 15.13
N VAL A 112 -2.71 -3.97 14.10
CA VAL A 112 -1.89 -3.78 12.89
C VAL A 112 -0.57 -3.12 13.23
N ALA A 113 -0.59 -2.04 14.00
CA ALA A 113 0.62 -1.35 14.44
C ALA A 113 1.55 -2.27 15.26
N ARG A 114 0.98 -3.09 16.15
CA ARG A 114 1.74 -4.08 16.94
C ARG A 114 2.37 -5.18 16.08
N LEU A 115 1.62 -5.71 15.13
CA LEU A 115 2.10 -6.74 14.21
C LEU A 115 3.24 -6.22 13.32
N LEU A 116 3.10 -5.00 12.80
CA LEU A 116 4.14 -4.39 11.97
C LEU A 116 5.38 -4.02 12.78
N ALA A 117 5.22 -3.65 14.05
CA ALA A 117 6.35 -3.46 14.96
C ALA A 117 7.10 -4.78 15.20
N ALA A 118 6.37 -5.86 15.50
CA ALA A 118 6.95 -7.19 15.66
C ALA A 118 7.64 -7.70 14.38
N ALA A 119 7.12 -7.33 13.20
CA ALA A 119 7.70 -7.64 11.90
C ALA A 119 8.86 -6.70 11.48
N GLY A 120 9.25 -5.74 12.33
CA GLY A 120 10.35 -4.79 12.05
C GLY A 120 10.01 -3.69 11.04
N LEU A 121 8.75 -3.51 10.65
CA LEU A 121 8.33 -2.54 9.64
C LEU A 121 8.06 -1.14 10.22
N SER A 122 7.82 -1.01 11.53
CA SER A 122 7.50 0.28 12.16
C SER A 122 8.64 1.31 12.10
N ALA A 123 9.89 0.88 11.95
CA ALA A 123 11.01 1.81 11.75
C ALA A 123 10.96 2.49 10.38
N GLU A 124 10.44 1.78 9.37
CA GLU A 124 10.39 2.25 7.99
C GLU A 124 9.03 2.88 7.64
N LEU A 125 7.95 2.53 8.35
CA LEU A 125 6.60 2.99 8.08
C LEU A 125 5.96 3.55 9.37
N PRO A 126 5.97 4.88 9.57
CA PRO A 126 5.21 5.51 10.66
C PRO A 126 3.71 5.23 10.52
N ILE A 127 3.07 4.85 11.63
CA ILE A 127 1.66 4.45 11.68
C ILE A 127 0.94 5.33 12.68
N HIS A 128 -0.21 5.87 12.29
CA HIS A 128 -1.06 6.72 13.11
C HIS A 128 -2.49 6.14 13.17
N ALA A 129 -3.20 6.43 14.25
CA ALA A 129 -4.55 5.91 14.45
C ALA A 129 -5.57 6.58 13.51
N ASP A 130 -5.33 7.84 13.16
CA ASP A 130 -6.21 8.65 12.32
C ASP A 130 -5.42 9.67 11.49
N THR A 131 -6.10 10.30 10.53
CA THR A 131 -5.51 11.29 9.62
C THR A 131 -5.07 12.56 10.35
N ASP A 132 -5.76 12.98 11.40
CA ASP A 132 -5.44 14.21 12.11
C ASP A 132 -4.12 14.06 12.90
N GLN A 133 -3.92 12.91 13.56
CA GLN A 133 -2.64 12.54 14.16
C GLN A 133 -1.52 12.45 13.12
N ALA A 134 -1.82 11.84 11.96
CA ALA A 134 -0.86 11.76 10.86
C ALA A 134 -0.49 13.13 10.29
N LEU A 135 -1.37 14.15 10.38
CA LEU A 135 -1.09 15.52 9.95
C LEU A 135 -0.36 16.34 11.03
N ALA A 136 -0.70 16.14 12.31
CA ALA A 136 -0.21 16.95 13.42
C ALA A 136 1.28 16.70 13.76
N GLN A 137 1.83 15.55 13.38
CA GLN A 137 3.21 15.20 13.69
C GLN A 137 4.19 16.03 12.84
N PRO A 138 5.07 16.84 13.45
CA PRO A 138 6.05 17.62 12.71
C PRO A 138 7.05 16.71 11.98
N GLU A 139 7.58 17.19 10.86
CA GLU A 139 8.52 16.47 9.99
C GLU A 139 9.83 16.01 10.69
N ALA A 140 10.09 16.37 11.95
CA ALA A 140 11.44 16.42 12.53
C ALA A 140 11.81 15.36 13.60
N GLU A 141 11.01 14.31 13.85
CA GLU A 141 11.36 13.33 14.90
C GLU A 141 12.12 12.08 14.37
N VAL A 142 11.83 11.63 13.13
CA VAL A 142 12.39 10.36 12.61
C VAL A 142 13.88 10.47 12.23
N ASN A 143 14.41 11.69 12.04
CA ASN A 143 15.80 11.91 11.63
C ASN A 143 16.80 12.10 12.80
N ARG A 144 16.33 12.40 14.02
CA ARG A 144 17.24 12.72 15.15
C ARG A 144 17.83 11.47 15.82
N SER A 145 17.15 10.34 15.77
CA SER A 145 17.60 9.10 16.44
C SER A 145 18.73 8.38 15.69
N ARG A 146 18.99 8.72 14.42
CA ARG A 146 20.03 8.07 13.59
C ARG A 146 21.34 8.85 13.53
N ALA A 147 21.31 10.15 13.79
CA ALA A 147 22.50 11.01 13.85
C ALA A 147 23.31 10.86 15.16
N ILE A 148 22.70 10.32 16.23
CA ILE A 148 23.34 10.20 17.55
C ILE A 148 24.33 9.02 17.63
N TRP A 149 24.30 8.07 16.69
CA TRP A 149 25.15 6.87 16.74
C TRP A 149 26.31 6.83 15.74
N SER A 150 26.49 7.86 14.89
CA SER A 150 27.55 7.85 13.86
C SER A 150 28.83 8.59 14.22
N ASP A 151 28.94 9.20 15.41
CA ASP A 151 30.12 10.03 15.78
C ASP A 151 31.04 9.42 16.85
N THR A 152 30.69 8.29 17.47
CA THR A 152 31.53 7.66 18.51
C THR A 152 32.49 6.61 17.95
N GLY A 153 33.26 6.97 16.92
CA GLY A 153 34.09 5.98 16.24
C GLY A 153 35.19 6.54 15.33
N ARG A 154 35.90 7.59 15.75
CA ARG A 154 37.20 7.93 15.15
C ARG A 154 38.09 8.69 16.14
N SER A 155 38.74 7.94 17.03
CA SER A 155 40.00 8.32 17.65
C SER A 155 40.68 7.08 18.23
N ALA A 156 41.65 6.55 17.49
CA ALA A 156 42.91 5.95 17.96
C ALA A 156 43.77 5.66 16.72
#